data_AF-A0A3S0FF83-F1
#
_entry.id   AF-A0A3S0FF83-F1
#
_cell.length_a   1.000
_cell.length_b   1.000
_cell.length_c   1.000
_cell.angle_alpha   90.00
_cell.angle_beta   90.00
_cell.angle_gamma   90.00
#
_symmetry.space_group_name_H-M   'P 1'
#
loop_
_entity.id
_entity.type
_entity.pdbx_description
1 polymer ?
#
loop_
_entity_poly.entity_id
_entity_poly.type
_entity_poly.pdbx_seq_one_letter_code
_entity_poly.pdbx_strand_id
1 'polypeptide(L)' 'ERHIYGWNEEVESNAVEFLIHAIRKKLGAAAIRNVRGVGWMVDRPC' A
#
# COMPACT_ATOMS: atom_id res chain seq x y z
N GLU A 1 15.42 -11.09 1.53
CA GLU A 1 14.13 -10.51 1.99
C GLU A 1 14.42 -9.18 2.66
N ARG A 2 13.92 -8.06 2.12
CA ARG A 2 14.13 -6.71 2.67
C ARG A 2 12.82 -6.23 3.27
N HIS A 3 12.62 -6.45 4.57
CA HIS A 3 11.56 -5.78 5.30
C HIS A 3 11.96 -4.30 5.44
N ILE A 4 11.18 -3.39 4.83
CA ILE A 4 11.47 -1.95 4.75
C ILE A 4 11.14 -1.21 6.06
N TYR A 5 10.59 -1.88 7.07
CA TYR A 5 10.21 -1.23 8.32
C TYR A 5 10.91 -1.88 9.52
N GLY A 6 11.74 -1.08 10.19
CA GLY A 6 12.37 -1.42 11.46
C GLY A 6 11.31 -1.57 12.54
N TRP A 7 11.39 -2.65 13.29
CA TRP A 7 10.35 -3.16 14.17
C TRP A 7 10.09 -2.30 15.44
N ASN A 8 10.57 -1.06 15.50
CA ASN A 8 10.68 -0.30 16.76
C ASN A 8 10.44 1.21 16.65
N GLU A 9 9.96 1.70 15.51
CA GLU A 9 9.33 3.01 15.44
C GLU A 9 7.83 2.74 15.46
N GLU A 10 7.07 3.41 16.32
CA GLU A 10 5.61 3.46 16.23
C GLU A 10 5.26 4.11 14.90
N VAL A 11 5.31 3.31 13.82
CA VAL A 11 4.84 3.73 12.52
C VAL A 11 3.37 3.95 12.71
N GLU A 12 2.98 5.23 12.82
CA GLU A 12 1.59 5.65 12.85
C GLU A 12 0.84 4.79 11.82
N SER A 13 -0.17 4.07 12.28
CA SER A 13 -0.81 3.00 11.51
C SER A 13 -1.43 3.48 10.18
N ASN A 14 -1.48 4.80 9.97
CA ASN A 14 -1.93 5.52 8.79
C ASN A 14 -0.88 5.64 7.66
N ALA A 15 0.41 5.37 7.91
CA ALA A 15 1.47 5.63 6.92
C ALA A 15 1.25 4.83 5.63
N VAL A 16 0.73 3.61 5.76
CA VAL A 16 0.36 2.75 4.64
C VAL A 16 -0.79 3.36 3.83
N GLU A 17 -1.82 3.88 4.49
CA GLU A 17 -2.97 4.49 3.81
C GLU A 17 -2.57 5.75 3.04
N PHE A 18 -1.72 6.59 3.63
CA PHE A 18 -1.17 7.77 2.97
C PHE A 18 -0.37 7.39 1.73
N LEU A 19 0.50 6.39 1.83
CA LEU A 19 1.29 5.92 0.70
C LEU A 19 0.41 5.37 -0.42
N ILE A 20 -0.59 4.54 -0.09
CA ILE A 20 -1.55 3.99 -1.07
C ILE A 20 -2.34 5.12 -1.74
N HIS A 21 -2.73 6.16 -0.99
CA HIS A 21 -3.40 7.34 -1.56
C HIS A 21 -2.49 8.08 -2.56
N ALA A 22 -1.23 8.32 -2.19
CA ALA A 22 -0.26 8.97 -3.07
C ALA A 22 0.00 8.17 -4.35
N ILE A 23 0.06 6.83 -4.25
CA ILE A 23 0.25 5.95 -5.41
C ILE A 23 -0.99 5.95 -6.30
N ARG A 24 -2.20 5.86 -5.74
CA ARG A 24 -3.46 5.96 -6.51
C ARG A 24 -3.59 7.29 -7.24
N LYS A 25 -3.10 8.38 -6.66
CA LYS A 25 -3.07 9.70 -7.32
C LYS A 25 -2.16 9.71 -8.54
N LYS A 26 -1.04 8.97 -8.52
CA LYS A 26 -0.05 8.93 -9.61
C LYS A 26 -0.37 7.90 -10.70
N LEU A 27 -0.80 6.70 -10.32
CA LEU A 27 -1.03 5.57 -11.24
C LEU A 27 -2.51 5.38 -11.61
N GLY A 28 -3.41 6.11 -10.97
CA GLY A 28 -4.85 5.95 -11.12
C GLY A 28 -5.41 4.97 -10.08
N ALA A 29 -6.68 5.19 -9.72
CA ALA A 29 -7.36 4.42 -8.68
C ALA A 29 -7.50 2.92 -9.00
N ALA A 30 -7.44 2.55 -10.28
CA ALA A 30 -7.51 1.16 -10.74
C ALA A 30 -6.23 0.35 -10.48
N ALA A 31 -5.09 1.02 -10.24
CA ALA A 31 -3.81 0.35 -10.06
C ALA A 31 -3.72 -0.46 -8.76
N ILE A 32 -4.44 -0.04 -7.70
CA ILE A 32 -4.43 -0.71 -6.39
C ILE A 32 -5.85 -1.05 -5.96
N ARG A 33 -6.18 -2.34 -5.97
CA ARG A 33 -7.46 -2.89 -5.52
C ARG A 33 -7.40 -3.20 -4.02
N ASN A 34 -8.47 -2.92 -3.29
CA ASN A 34 -8.60 -3.34 -1.89
C ASN A 34 -9.32 -4.69 -1.85
N VAL A 35 -8.66 -5.68 -1.25
CA VAL A 35 -9.17 -7.03 -1.04
C VAL A 35 -9.54 -7.13 0.44
N ARG A 36 -10.85 -7.13 0.73
CA ARG A 36 -11.37 -7.20 2.10
C ARG A 36 -10.82 -8.43 2.83
N GLY A 37 -10.26 -8.22 4.02
CA GLY A 37 -9.69 -9.28 4.84
C GLY A 37 -8.27 -9.70 4.47
N VAL A 38 -7.67 -9.14 3.41
CA VAL A 38 -6.31 -9.49 2.96
C VAL A 38 -5.40 -8.26 2.85
N GLY A 39 -5.94 -7.11 2.41
CA GLY A 39 -5.18 -5.86 2.26
C GLY A 39 -5.33 -5.27 0.86
N TRP A 40 -4.22 -4.89 0.23
CA TRP A 40 -4.21 -4.24 -1.08
C TRP A 40 -3.45 -5.08 -2.12
N MET A 41 -3.90 -5.04 -3.36
CA MET A 41 -3.35 -5.80 -4.48
C MET A 41 -3.11 -4.88 -5.68
N VAL A 42 -1.97 -5.05 -6.34
CA VAL A 42 -1.66 -4.38 -7.63
C VAL A 42 -1.96 -5.36 -8.75
N ASP A 43 -2.75 -4.94 -9.74
CA ASP A 43 -3.01 -5.77 -10.91
C ASP A 43 -1.75 -5.83 -11.78
N ARG A 44 -1.30 -7.04 -12.14
CA ARG A 44 -0.20 -7.19 -13.09
C ARG A 44 -0.78 -7.02 -14.49
N PRO A 45 -0.36 -6.02 -15.28
CA PRO A 45 -0.79 -5.94 -16.67
C PRO A 45 -0.30 -7.20 -17.39
N CYS A 46 -1.25 -7.93 -17.98
CA CYS A 46 -1.00 -9.04 -18.87
C CYS A 46 -0.49 -8.57 -20.23
#